data_AF-A0A9D3PKI4-F1
#
_entry.id   AF-A0A9D3PKI4-F1
#
_cell.length_a   1.000
_cell.length_b   1.000
_cell.length_c   1.000
_cell.angle_alpha   90.00
_cell.angle_beta   90.00
_cell.angle_gamma   90.00
#
_symmetry.space_group_name_H-M   'P 1'
#
loop_
_entity.id
_entity.type
_entity.pdbx_description
1 polymer ?
#
loop_
_entity_poly.entity_id
_entity_poly.type
_entity_poly.pdbx_seq_one_letter_code
_entity_poly.pdbx_strand_id
1 'polypeptide(L)'
;MFWKVLTKDPGQLHEPEADHRFSSIMDLVEANQNPSKFCIYCELFQPENCKHCKLCNMCVLEYDHHCLFLNHCVGRDNHRLFVVFIVALAVAHAVFICSAARYLSAKYPGPSRPAWTAVAGAEAWVLVLAVMNLLTAAWEGWLLKEQLEAISEGTTTYFRRCGSERRPLRQRWGAVASFLLEGKAPKRQRRSPVAV
;
A
#
# COMPACT_ATOMS: atom_id res chain seq x y z
N MET A 1 7.13 -11.04 11.60
CA MET A 1 6.24 -10.42 10.60
C MET A 1 6.96 -9.33 9.80
N PHE A 2 7.57 -8.34 10.46
CA PHE A 2 8.30 -7.24 9.81
C PHE A 2 9.37 -7.67 8.81
N TRP A 3 10.22 -8.65 9.17
CA TRP A 3 11.23 -9.21 8.23
C TRP A 3 10.62 -9.69 6.90
N LYS A 4 9.46 -10.35 6.95
CA LYS A 4 8.79 -10.82 5.73
C LYS A 4 8.25 -9.69 4.87
N VAL A 5 7.94 -8.52 5.44
CA VAL A 5 7.54 -7.33 4.66
C VAL A 5 8.74 -6.76 3.92
N LEU A 6 9.92 -6.81 4.54
CA LEU A 6 11.16 -6.26 4.00
C LEU A 6 11.84 -7.16 2.96
N THR A 7 11.65 -8.48 3.04
CA THR A 7 12.41 -9.42 2.19
C THR A 7 11.54 -10.19 1.21
N LYS A 8 10.22 -10.03 1.24
CA LYS A 8 9.36 -10.77 0.33
C LYS A 8 9.35 -10.10 -1.02
N ASP A 9 9.62 -10.91 -2.04
CA ASP A 9 9.53 -10.52 -3.44
C ASP A 9 8.21 -9.77 -3.72
N PRO A 10 8.27 -8.59 -4.35
CA PRO A 10 7.09 -7.79 -4.66
C PRO A 10 6.27 -8.34 -5.83
N GLY A 11 6.75 -9.37 -6.51
CA GLY A 11 6.24 -9.90 -7.76
C GLY A 11 7.11 -9.46 -8.93
N GLN A 12 8.40 -9.80 -8.90
CA GLN A 12 9.30 -9.58 -10.03
C GLN A 12 8.75 -10.27 -11.28
N LEU A 13 8.69 -9.52 -12.38
CA LEU A 13 8.45 -10.12 -13.68
C LEU A 13 9.75 -10.75 -14.18
N HIS A 14 9.76 -12.08 -14.25
CA HIS A 14 10.84 -12.87 -14.83
C HIS A 14 10.52 -13.24 -16.28
N GLU A 15 11.55 -13.45 -17.11
CA GLU A 15 11.41 -13.83 -18.53
C GLU A 15 10.45 -15.01 -18.79
N PRO A 16 10.41 -16.10 -17.99
CA PRO A 16 9.48 -17.20 -18.25
C PRO A 16 8.01 -16.83 -18.05
N GLU A 17 7.74 -15.79 -17.27
CA GLU A 17 6.40 -15.22 -17.07
C GLU A 17 6.08 -14.12 -18.09
N ALA A 18 7.08 -13.65 -18.84
CA ALA A 18 6.91 -12.67 -19.90
C ALA A 18 6.37 -13.34 -21.17
N ASP A 19 5.50 -12.63 -21.88
CA ASP A 19 4.92 -13.14 -23.11
C ASP A 19 5.97 -13.07 -24.24
N HIS A 20 6.61 -14.21 -24.54
CA HIS A 20 7.65 -14.32 -25.56
C HIS A 20 7.21 -13.93 -26.97
N ARG A 21 5.89 -13.80 -27.23
CA ARG A 21 5.37 -13.25 -28.48
C ARG A 21 5.78 -11.79 -28.71
N PHE A 22 6.17 -11.08 -27.65
CA PHE A 22 6.57 -9.69 -27.69
C PHE A 22 8.02 -9.53 -27.20
N SER A 23 8.95 -10.09 -27.98
CA SER A 23 10.38 -10.04 -27.70
C SER A 23 10.99 -8.71 -28.12
N SER A 24 10.36 -7.99 -29.04
CA SER A 24 10.81 -6.68 -29.52
C SER A 24 9.69 -5.63 -29.51
N ILE A 25 10.09 -4.36 -29.62
CA ILE A 25 9.15 -3.26 -29.84
C ILE A 25 8.41 -3.43 -31.17
N MET A 26 9.05 -4.02 -32.18
CA MET A 26 8.43 -4.27 -33.48
C MET A 26 7.24 -5.23 -33.34
N ASP A 27 7.42 -6.32 -32.59
CA ASP A 27 6.37 -7.32 -32.36
C ASP A 27 5.12 -6.69 -31.72
N LEU A 28 5.32 -5.69 -30.85
CA LEU A 28 4.22 -4.93 -30.27
C LEU A 28 3.51 -4.06 -31.30
N VAL A 29 4.26 -3.37 -32.16
CA VAL A 29 3.68 -2.54 -33.22
C VAL A 29 2.89 -3.41 -34.20
N GLU A 30 3.45 -4.54 -34.63
CA GLU A 30 2.80 -5.52 -35.52
C GLU A 30 1.52 -6.09 -34.91
N ALA A 31 1.52 -6.36 -33.60
CA ALA A 31 0.34 -6.82 -32.87
C ALA A 31 -0.62 -5.70 -32.45
N ASN A 32 -0.44 -4.48 -32.97
CA ASN A 32 -1.22 -3.28 -32.62
C ASN A 32 -1.32 -3.04 -31.10
N GLN A 33 -0.25 -3.39 -30.38
CA GLN A 33 -0.05 -3.09 -28.97
C GLN A 33 0.66 -1.76 -28.79
N ASN A 34 0.50 -1.15 -27.61
CA ASN A 34 1.20 0.08 -27.29
C ASN A 34 2.70 -0.20 -27.07
N PRO A 35 3.61 0.41 -27.86
CA PRO A 35 5.07 0.21 -27.74
C PRO A 35 5.64 0.57 -26.38
N SER A 36 4.99 1.49 -25.63
CA SER A 36 5.39 1.87 -24.27
C SER A 36 5.28 0.75 -23.23
N LYS A 37 4.63 -0.38 -23.59
CA LYS A 37 4.63 -1.57 -22.75
C LYS A 37 5.94 -2.36 -22.81
N PHE A 38 6.86 -2.02 -23.71
CA PHE A 38 8.18 -2.65 -23.69
C PHE A 38 9.07 -1.97 -22.65
N CYS A 39 9.61 -2.74 -21.71
CA CYS A 39 10.62 -2.24 -20.81
C CYS A 39 11.99 -2.28 -21.48
N ILE A 40 12.55 -1.13 -21.80
CA ILE A 40 13.89 -1.03 -22.39
C ILE A 40 15.03 -1.44 -21.43
N TYR A 41 14.79 -1.39 -20.11
CA TYR A 41 15.82 -1.71 -19.11
C TYR A 41 15.92 -3.21 -18.82
N CYS A 42 14.78 -3.90 -18.86
CA CYS A 42 14.69 -5.33 -18.59
C CYS A 42 14.48 -6.14 -19.88
N GLU A 43 14.41 -5.46 -21.03
CA GLU A 43 14.20 -6.05 -22.37
C GLU A 43 13.02 -7.03 -22.45
N LEU A 44 11.92 -6.67 -21.77
CA LEU A 44 10.76 -7.53 -21.63
C LEU A 44 9.44 -6.77 -21.76
N PHE A 45 8.42 -7.47 -22.25
CA PHE A 45 7.07 -6.95 -22.32
C PHE A 45 6.46 -6.80 -20.93
N GLN A 46 5.94 -5.62 -20.64
CA GLN A 46 5.21 -5.31 -19.41
C GLN A 46 3.71 -5.62 -19.61
N PRO A 47 3.18 -6.66 -18.93
CA PRO A 47 1.75 -6.95 -18.96
C PRO A 47 0.97 -5.83 -18.25
N GLU A 48 -0.36 -5.93 -18.25
CA GLU A 48 -1.20 -4.94 -17.58
C GLU A 48 -0.82 -4.76 -16.10
N ASN A 49 -0.77 -3.50 -15.67
CA ASN A 49 -0.36 -3.09 -14.32
C ASN A 49 1.07 -3.51 -13.92
N CYS A 50 1.96 -3.76 -14.89
CA CYS A 50 3.39 -3.94 -14.64
C CYS A 50 4.14 -2.62 -14.84
N LYS A 51 5.16 -2.37 -14.02
CA LYS A 51 6.05 -1.20 -14.17
C LYS A 51 7.47 -1.53 -13.75
N HIS A 52 8.44 -0.94 -14.45
CA HIS A 52 9.83 -0.94 -14.05
C HIS A 52 10.08 0.05 -12.91
N CYS A 53 10.55 -0.44 -11.77
CA CYS A 53 11.04 0.39 -10.68
C CYS A 53 12.54 0.63 -10.85
N LYS A 54 12.93 1.88 -11.10
CA LYS A 54 14.35 2.24 -11.25
C LYS A 54 15.17 2.04 -9.97
N LEU A 55 14.54 2.19 -8.79
CA LEU A 55 15.20 2.02 -7.50
C LEU A 55 15.51 0.55 -7.19
N CYS A 56 14.61 -0.35 -7.55
CA CYS A 56 14.82 -1.79 -7.39
C CYS A 56 15.43 -2.45 -8.63
N ASN A 57 15.59 -1.71 -9.74
CA ASN A 57 16.08 -2.16 -11.04
C ASN A 57 15.39 -3.43 -11.57
N MET A 58 14.06 -3.47 -11.46
CA MET A 58 13.25 -4.65 -11.81
C MET A 58 11.85 -4.23 -12.26
N CYS A 59 11.25 -5.01 -13.16
CA CYS A 59 9.82 -4.93 -13.46
C CYS A 59 9.03 -5.63 -12.36
N VAL A 60 8.00 -4.96 -11.84
CA VAL A 60 7.15 -5.48 -10.77
C VAL A 60 5.71 -5.58 -11.29
N LEU A 61 5.11 -6.74 -11.09
CA LEU A 61 3.73 -7.07 -11.43
C LEU A 61 2.75 -6.46 -10.43
N GLU A 62 1.60 -6.01 -10.94
CA GLU A 62 0.60 -5.25 -10.16
C GLU A 62 1.27 -4.18 -9.30
N TYR A 63 2.16 -3.38 -9.92
CA TYR A 63 2.97 -2.38 -9.22
C TYR A 63 2.08 -1.36 -8.51
N ASP A 64 2.30 -1.22 -7.20
CA ASP A 64 1.64 -0.22 -6.38
C ASP A 64 2.56 0.99 -6.17
N HIS A 65 3.67 0.81 -5.47
CA HIS A 65 4.67 1.87 -5.30
C HIS A 65 6.01 1.31 -4.86
N HIS A 66 7.06 2.13 -4.94
CA HIS A 66 8.29 1.89 -4.20
C HIS A 66 8.18 2.60 -2.86
N CYS A 67 8.13 1.84 -1.77
CA CYS A 67 7.99 2.39 -0.43
C CYS A 67 9.37 2.83 0.07
N LEU A 68 9.59 4.14 0.19
CA LEU A 68 10.84 4.70 0.69
C LEU A 68 11.13 4.30 2.15
N PHE A 69 10.07 4.07 2.95
CA PHE A 69 10.20 3.67 4.36
C PHE A 69 10.63 2.22 4.53
N LEU A 70 10.24 1.35 3.58
CA LEU A 70 10.66 -0.05 3.56
C LEU A 70 11.90 -0.27 2.68
N ASN A 71 12.28 0.76 1.90
CA ASN A 71 13.26 0.67 0.83
C ASN A 71 13.01 -0.53 -0.09
N HIS A 72 11.74 -0.78 -0.38
CA HIS A 72 11.31 -1.96 -1.13
C HIS A 72 10.02 -1.67 -1.92
N CYS A 73 9.84 -2.37 -3.04
CA CYS A 73 8.63 -2.28 -3.82
C CYS A 73 7.46 -2.97 -3.14
N VAL A 74 6.27 -2.41 -3.35
CA VAL A 74 4.99 -3.04 -3.04
C VAL A 74 4.30 -3.37 -4.37
N GLY A 75 3.99 -4.66 -4.54
CA GLY A 75 3.37 -5.18 -5.76
C GLY A 75 2.60 -6.47 -5.48
N ARG A 76 2.23 -7.21 -6.53
CA ARG A 76 1.37 -8.40 -6.49
C ARG A 76 1.60 -9.30 -5.28
N ASP A 77 2.85 -9.69 -5.05
CA ASP A 77 3.14 -10.82 -4.15
C ASP A 77 3.35 -10.39 -2.68
N ASN A 78 3.53 -9.09 -2.42
CA ASN A 78 3.71 -8.55 -1.06
C ASN A 78 2.68 -7.46 -0.65
N HIS A 79 1.78 -7.04 -1.54
CA HIS A 79 0.78 -5.99 -1.26
C HIS A 79 -0.10 -6.30 -0.05
N ARG A 80 -0.56 -7.55 0.08
CA ARG A 80 -1.31 -7.98 1.27
C ARG A 80 -0.49 -7.84 2.55
N LEU A 81 0.80 -8.21 2.53
CA LEU A 81 1.66 -8.08 3.71
C LEU A 81 1.85 -6.62 4.10
N PHE A 82 1.97 -5.72 3.11
CA PHE A 82 2.05 -4.28 3.34
C PHE A 82 0.79 -3.73 4.03
N VAL A 83 -0.41 -4.14 3.59
CA VAL A 83 -1.67 -3.72 4.24
C VAL A 83 -1.76 -4.24 5.67
N VAL A 84 -1.46 -5.51 5.91
CA VAL A 84 -1.46 -6.09 7.27
C VAL A 84 -0.41 -5.39 8.15
N PHE A 85 0.74 -4.99 7.59
CA PHE A 85 1.75 -4.21 8.29
C PHE A 85 1.24 -2.84 8.74
N ILE A 86 0.55 -2.08 7.88
CA ILE A 86 -0.04 -0.79 8.27
C ILE A 86 -1.09 -0.98 9.37
N VAL A 87 -1.93 -2.02 9.28
CA VAL A 87 -2.91 -2.32 10.33
C VAL A 87 -2.22 -2.67 11.66
N ALA A 88 -1.15 -3.45 11.62
CA ALA A 88 -0.37 -3.77 12.81
C ALA A 88 0.28 -2.54 13.44
N LEU A 89 0.78 -1.59 12.62
CA LEU A 89 1.29 -0.31 13.09
C LEU A 89 0.18 0.53 13.75
N ALA A 90 -1.01 0.60 13.13
CA ALA A 90 -2.14 1.33 13.72
C ALA A 90 -2.54 0.75 15.09
N VAL A 91 -2.53 -0.57 15.25
CA VAL A 91 -2.76 -1.22 16.55
C VAL A 91 -1.65 -0.87 17.55
N ALA A 92 -0.38 -0.87 17.14
CA ALA A 92 0.74 -0.50 18.01
C ALA A 92 0.62 0.95 18.52
N HIS A 93 0.27 1.90 17.64
CA HIS A 93 0.02 3.30 18.01
C HIS A 93 -1.14 3.40 19.02
N ALA A 94 -2.25 2.69 18.79
CA ALA A 94 -3.38 2.68 19.71
C ALA A 94 -2.99 2.14 21.09
N VAL A 95 -2.25 1.03 21.14
CA VAL A 95 -1.74 0.45 22.39
C VAL A 95 -0.82 1.44 23.12
N PHE A 96 0.07 2.13 22.41
CA PHE A 96 0.95 3.14 22.99
C PHE A 96 0.13 4.28 23.62
N ILE A 97 -0.82 4.86 22.86
CA ILE A 97 -1.66 5.97 23.33
C ILE A 97 -2.48 5.55 24.56
N CYS A 98 -3.10 4.37 24.54
CA CYS A 98 -3.83 3.85 25.68
C CYS A 98 -2.92 3.63 26.90
N SER A 99 -1.71 3.12 26.69
CA SER A 99 -0.73 2.88 27.77
C SER A 99 -0.23 4.20 28.37
N ALA A 100 0.07 5.19 27.54
CA ALA A 100 0.47 6.53 27.98
C ALA A 100 -0.66 7.21 28.78
N ALA A 101 -1.90 7.13 28.31
CA ALA A 101 -3.05 7.66 29.03
C ALA A 101 -3.25 6.97 30.39
N ARG A 102 -3.13 5.63 30.44
CA ARG A 102 -3.21 4.86 31.69
C ARG A 102 -2.08 5.20 32.66
N TYR A 103 -0.85 5.34 32.16
CA TYR A 103 0.31 5.73 32.96
C TYR A 103 0.11 7.11 33.60
N LEU A 104 -0.27 8.13 32.81
CA LEU A 104 -0.52 9.48 33.31
C LEU A 104 -1.66 9.50 34.33
N SER A 105 -2.74 8.76 34.06
CA SER A 105 -3.90 8.66 34.97
C SER A 105 -3.54 7.99 36.30
N ALA A 106 -2.68 6.97 36.27
CA ALA A 106 -2.23 6.26 37.47
C ALA A 106 -1.18 7.05 38.28
N LYS A 107 -0.34 7.84 37.61
CA LYS A 107 0.73 8.64 38.25
C LYS A 107 0.21 9.94 38.87
N TYR A 108 -0.84 10.53 38.30
CA TYR A 108 -1.48 11.72 38.82
C TYR A 108 -2.94 11.45 39.24
N PRO A 109 -3.18 10.57 40.23
CA PRO A 109 -4.51 10.31 40.74
C PRO A 109 -4.93 11.47 41.65
N GLY A 110 -5.83 12.35 41.20
CA GLY A 110 -6.30 13.43 42.06
C GLY A 110 -7.47 14.25 41.51
N PRO A 111 -8.36 14.78 42.38
CA PRO A 111 -9.46 15.67 41.98
C PRO A 111 -8.96 17.06 41.54
N SER A 112 -7.82 17.49 42.07
CA SER A 112 -7.10 18.68 41.62
C SER A 112 -6.21 18.25 40.45
N ARG A 113 -6.61 18.59 39.22
CA ARG A 113 -5.77 18.36 38.04
C ARG A 113 -4.40 19.01 38.32
N PRO A 114 -3.28 18.28 38.27
CA PRO A 114 -1.98 18.93 38.31
C PRO A 114 -1.99 20.00 37.21
N ALA A 115 -1.44 21.19 37.49
CA ALA A 115 -1.31 22.20 36.46
C ALA A 115 -0.66 21.53 35.24
N TRP A 116 -1.25 21.64 34.06
CA TRP A 116 -0.72 21.00 32.85
C TRP A 116 0.74 21.36 32.61
N THR A 117 1.20 22.51 33.12
CA THR A 117 2.59 22.94 33.17
C THR A 117 3.50 22.01 34.00
N ALA A 118 3.03 21.49 35.13
CA ALA A 118 3.78 20.55 35.96
C ALA A 118 3.88 19.16 35.31
N VAL A 119 2.79 18.69 34.68
CA VAL A 119 2.81 17.43 33.91
C VAL A 119 3.68 17.58 32.67
N ALA A 120 3.60 18.71 31.97
CA ALA A 120 4.42 19.00 30.80
C ALA A 120 5.90 19.08 31.14
N GLY A 121 6.27 19.59 32.32
CA GLY A 121 7.66 19.58 32.79
C GLY A 121 8.15 18.19 33.18
N ALA A 122 7.39 17.45 34.00
CA ALA A 122 7.81 16.16 34.54
C ALA A 122 7.75 15.01 33.52
N GLU A 123 6.73 15.01 32.65
CA GLU A 123 6.46 13.94 31.67
C GLU A 123 6.53 14.46 30.23
N ALA A 124 7.37 15.46 29.97
CA ALA A 124 7.58 16.04 28.64
C ALA A 124 7.77 14.94 27.56
N TRP A 125 8.57 13.92 27.88
CA TRP A 125 8.86 12.82 26.97
C TRP A 125 7.61 11.99 26.61
N VAL A 126 6.72 11.71 27.56
CA VAL A 126 5.48 10.97 27.31
C VAL A 126 4.58 11.77 26.39
N LEU A 127 4.44 13.07 26.66
CA LEU A 127 3.59 13.95 25.87
C LEU A 127 4.13 14.13 24.46
N VAL A 128 5.45 14.32 24.30
CA VAL A 128 6.10 14.42 22.99
C VAL A 128 5.92 13.13 22.20
N LEU A 129 6.17 11.96 22.81
CA LEU A 129 5.95 10.68 22.13
C LEU A 129 4.48 10.43 21.81
N ALA A 130 3.54 10.80 22.69
CA ALA A 130 2.11 10.67 22.43
C ALA A 130 1.66 11.56 21.26
N VAL A 131 2.12 12.82 21.21
CA VAL A 131 1.85 13.72 20.08
C VAL A 131 2.46 13.16 18.79
N MET A 132 3.71 12.71 18.83
CA MET A 132 4.36 12.09 17.67
C MET A 132 3.58 10.87 17.18
N ASN A 133 3.14 9.98 18.10
CA ASN A 133 2.32 8.81 17.78
C ASN A 133 0.95 9.17 17.18
N LEU A 134 0.33 10.26 17.63
CA LEU A 134 -0.94 10.73 17.07
C LEU A 134 -0.77 11.26 15.64
N LEU A 135 0.31 12.02 15.40
CA LEU A 135 0.64 12.53 14.06
C LEU A 135 0.95 11.38 13.10
N THR A 136 1.75 10.40 13.52
CA THR A 136 2.06 9.22 12.71
C THR A 136 0.81 8.37 12.48
N ALA A 137 -0.02 8.13 13.50
CA ALA A 137 -1.28 7.39 13.35
C ALA A 137 -2.27 8.07 12.38
N ALA A 138 -2.34 9.41 12.39
CA ALA A 138 -3.18 10.15 11.45
C ALA A 138 -2.69 9.99 10.00
N TRP A 139 -1.37 10.09 9.79
CA TRP A 139 -0.76 9.90 8.48
C TRP A 139 -0.90 8.46 7.97
N GLU A 140 -0.65 7.46 8.83
CA GLU A 140 -0.88 6.05 8.52
C GLU A 140 -2.35 5.74 8.23
N GLY A 141 -3.27 6.37 8.97
CA GLY A 141 -4.71 6.25 8.70
C GLY A 141 -5.10 6.75 7.31
N TRP A 142 -4.49 7.86 6.86
CA TRP A 142 -4.65 8.33 5.49
C TRP A 142 -4.06 7.35 4.47
N LEU A 143 -2.84 6.84 4.70
CA LEU A 143 -2.22 5.83 3.82
C LEU A 143 -3.07 4.56 3.72
N LEU A 144 -3.59 4.06 4.84
CA LEU A 144 -4.46 2.89 4.87
C LEU A 144 -5.74 3.13 4.07
N LYS A 145 -6.35 4.32 4.21
CA LYS A 145 -7.52 4.70 3.43
C LYS A 145 -7.21 4.66 1.93
N GLU A 146 -6.10 5.26 1.49
CA GLU A 146 -5.72 5.25 0.07
C GLU A 146 -5.53 3.83 -0.47
N GLN A 147 -4.88 2.96 0.30
CA GLN A 147 -4.68 1.55 -0.06
C GLN A 147 -6.01 0.79 -0.16
N LEU A 148 -6.89 0.94 0.83
CA LEU A 148 -8.21 0.30 0.84
C LEU A 148 -9.10 0.81 -0.30
N GLU A 149 -9.03 2.09 -0.64
CA GLU A 149 -9.76 2.64 -1.78
C GLU A 149 -9.28 2.04 -3.10
N ALA A 150 -7.97 1.97 -3.33
CA ALA A 150 -7.40 1.33 -4.52
C ALA A 150 -7.81 -0.15 -4.64
N ILE A 151 -7.69 -0.92 -3.54
CA ILE A 151 -8.11 -2.33 -3.47
C ILE A 151 -9.61 -2.46 -3.76
N SER A 152 -10.44 -1.57 -3.22
CA SER A 152 -11.89 -1.60 -3.43
C SER A 152 -12.30 -1.39 -4.89
N GLU A 153 -11.47 -0.69 -5.65
CA GLU A 153 -11.66 -0.45 -7.08
C GLU A 153 -11.09 -1.59 -7.94
N GLY A 154 -10.27 -2.48 -7.34
CA GLY A 154 -9.51 -3.51 -8.04
C GLY A 154 -8.34 -2.92 -8.84
N THR A 155 -7.74 -1.84 -8.33
CA THR A 155 -6.59 -1.16 -8.93
C THR A 155 -5.46 -1.03 -7.90
N THR A 156 -4.30 -0.55 -8.35
CA THR A 156 -3.22 -0.11 -7.44
C THR A 156 -3.24 1.41 -7.32
N THR A 157 -2.59 1.96 -6.30
CA THR A 157 -2.46 3.41 -6.10
C THR A 157 -1.81 4.09 -7.29
N TYR A 158 -0.88 3.42 -7.98
CA TYR A 158 -0.24 3.94 -9.19
C TYR A 158 -1.13 3.89 -10.43
N PHE A 159 -1.85 2.78 -10.66
CA PHE A 159 -2.69 2.60 -11.85
C PHE A 159 -4.14 3.10 -11.67
N ARG A 160 -4.42 3.85 -10.60
CA ARG A 160 -5.73 4.43 -10.32
C ARG A 160 -6.13 5.38 -11.46
N ARG A 161 -7.30 5.15 -12.07
CA ARG A 161 -7.84 6.00 -13.15
C ARG A 161 -8.80 7.02 -12.58
N CYS A 162 -8.52 8.31 -12.78
CA CYS A 162 -9.46 9.37 -12.46
C CYS A 162 -10.71 9.27 -13.36
N GLY A 163 -11.91 9.40 -12.79
CA GLY A 163 -13.18 9.35 -13.54
C GLY A 163 -13.83 7.97 -13.67
N SER A 164 -13.29 6.92 -13.04
CA SER A 164 -13.98 5.64 -12.93
C SER A 164 -15.22 5.76 -12.03
N GLU A 165 -16.38 5.26 -12.47
CA GLU A 165 -17.53 5.07 -11.59
C GLU A 165 -17.15 4.22 -10.37
N ARG A 166 -17.51 4.72 -9.17
CA ARG A 166 -17.25 4.04 -7.92
C ARG A 166 -18.17 2.82 -7.78
N ARG A 167 -17.61 1.69 -7.35
CA ARG A 167 -18.40 0.48 -7.07
C ARG A 167 -19.37 0.75 -5.89
N PRO A 168 -20.54 0.09 -5.85
CA PRO A 168 -21.42 0.11 -4.69
C PRO A 168 -20.68 -0.35 -3.41
N LEU A 169 -21.03 0.24 -2.25
CA LEU A 169 -20.35 -0.02 -0.97
C LEU A 169 -20.20 -1.52 -0.65
N ARG A 170 -21.26 -2.32 -0.87
CA ARG A 170 -21.22 -3.76 -0.61
C ARG A 170 -20.16 -4.50 -1.46
N GLN A 171 -20.02 -4.12 -2.73
CA GLN A 171 -19.00 -4.70 -3.61
C GLN A 171 -17.59 -4.26 -3.24
N ARG A 172 -17.43 -3.02 -2.73
CA ARG A 172 -16.15 -2.51 -2.23
C ARG A 172 -15.67 -3.30 -1.01
N TRP A 173 -16.55 -3.51 -0.04
CA TRP A 173 -16.24 -4.32 1.14
C TRP A 173 -15.98 -5.80 0.79
N GLY A 174 -16.74 -6.36 -0.16
CA GLY A 174 -16.47 -7.71 -0.67
C GLY A 174 -15.10 -7.83 -1.34
N ALA A 175 -14.70 -6.82 -2.11
CA ALA A 175 -13.39 -6.75 -2.76
C ALA A 175 -12.23 -6.70 -1.73
N VAL A 176 -12.36 -5.84 -0.72
CA VAL A 176 -11.37 -5.73 0.36
C VAL A 176 -11.29 -7.03 1.16
N ALA A 177 -12.43 -7.65 1.48
CA ALA A 177 -12.46 -8.91 2.22
C ALA A 177 -11.78 -10.05 1.44
N SER A 178 -12.11 -10.21 0.15
CA SER A 178 -11.47 -11.21 -0.71
C SER A 178 -9.96 -10.95 -0.83
N PHE A 179 -9.52 -9.69 -0.99
CA PHE A 179 -8.09 -9.36 -0.98
C PHE A 179 -7.40 -9.75 0.33
N LEU A 180 -8.01 -9.46 1.49
CA LEU A 180 -7.42 -9.78 2.79
C LEU A 180 -7.38 -11.28 3.08
N LEU A 181 -8.31 -12.06 2.52
CA LEU A 181 -8.40 -13.51 2.69
C LEU A 181 -7.51 -14.27 1.69
N GLU A 182 -7.64 -13.95 0.40
CA GLU A 182 -7.03 -14.68 -0.72
C GLU A 182 -5.71 -14.06 -1.18
N GLY A 183 -5.44 -12.79 -0.85
CA GLY A 183 -4.26 -12.06 -1.28
C GLY A 183 -4.27 -11.65 -2.76
N LYS A 184 -5.40 -11.77 -3.45
CA LYS A 184 -5.54 -11.39 -4.85
C LYS A 184 -6.44 -10.17 -4.97
N ALA A 185 -5.99 -9.15 -5.69
CA ALA A 185 -6.85 -8.01 -6.02
C ALA A 185 -7.97 -8.48 -6.97
N PRO A 186 -9.24 -8.11 -6.70
CA PRO A 186 -10.35 -8.50 -7.57
C PRO A 186 -10.24 -7.78 -8.91
N LYS A 187 -9.89 -8.54 -9.96
CA LYS A 187 -9.79 -8.03 -11.33
C LYS A 187 -11.12 -7.41 -11.74
N ARG A 188 -11.12 -6.10 -12.02
CA ARG A 188 -12.26 -5.48 -12.70
C ARG A 188 -12.29 -6.05 -14.12
N GLN A 189 -13.32 -6.81 -14.46
CA GLN A 189 -13.56 -7.19 -15.87
C GLN A 189 -13.62 -5.90 -16.68
N ARG A 190 -12.72 -5.74 -17.66
CA ARG A 190 -12.82 -4.67 -18.63
C ARG A 190 -14.19 -4.84 -19.30
N ARG A 191 -15.09 -3.86 -19.17
CA ARG A 191 -16.06 -3.66 -20.25
C ARG A 191 -15.21 -3.37 -21.47
N SER A 192 -15.30 -4.22 -22.49
CA SER A 192 -14.75 -3.91 -23.81
C SER A 192 -15.17 -2.49 -24.16
N PRO A 193 -14.29 -1.64 -24.73
CA PRO A 193 -14.79 -0.42 -25.32
C PRO A 193 -15.90 -0.83 -26.28
N VAL A 194 -17.09 -0.26 -26.08
CA VAL A 194 -18.15 -0.33 -27.10
C VAL A 194 -17.48 0.20 -28.36
N ALA A 195 -17.34 -0.64 -29.38
CA ALA A 195 -16.93 -0.19 -30.69
C ALA A 195 -17.95 0.88 -31.09
N VAL A 196 -17.50 2.14 -31.12
CA VAL A 196 -18.23 3.26 -31.72
C VAL A 196 -17.72 3.41 -33.13
#